data_AF-X0U8N9-F1
#
_entry.id   AF-X0U8N9-F1
#
_cell.length_a   1.000
_cell.length_b   1.000
_cell.length_c   1.000
_cell.angle_alpha   90.00
_cell.angle_beta   90.00
_cell.angle_gamma   90.00
#
_symmetry.space_group_name_H-M   'P 1'
#
loop_
_entity.id
_entity.type
_entity.pdbx_description
1 polymer ?
#
loop_
_entity_poly.entity_id
_entity_poly.type
_entity_poly.pdbx_seq_one_letter_code
_entity_poly.pdbx_strand_id
1 'polypeptide(L)'
;ERLKVPDALFFGDKEPIDISKELGTTKPKNEKVRGIIHILNSYKFTITENTPVEEEIALDPELLGKVFENLLASYNPETQTTARKQTGSFYTPREIVDYMVDESLKASLSNLVSKKIDNATEDDIKTGMDILFEYTEKEHAFTDNEVSNIVEAISELKILDPACGSGAFPMGILHKLVFILTKIDGDNKKWRELQKQRAIKETEKAYSVGDKEERHQRLKEIEEAFDFNTSDYGRKLFLIENSIYGVDIQPIAVQIAKLRFFISLIVDQNTDENKENLGILPLPNLETKFVAANTLIGVE
;
A
#
# COMPACT_ATOMS: atom_id res chain seq x y z
N GLU A 1 -23.50 -1.18 23.71
CA GLU A 1 -22.79 -0.10 24.42
C GLU A 1 -21.76 0.51 23.49
N ARG A 2 -21.58 1.85 23.49
CA ARG A 2 -20.44 2.45 22.78
C ARG A 2 -19.18 2.20 23.64
N LEU A 3 -18.14 1.63 23.04
CA LEU A 3 -16.82 1.54 23.66
C LEU A 3 -16.39 2.95 24.10
N LYS A 4 -16.07 3.09 25.38
CA LYS A 4 -15.52 4.32 25.96
C LYS A 4 -14.08 4.03 26.37
N VAL A 5 -13.15 4.76 25.78
CA VAL A 5 -11.72 4.65 26.08
C VAL A 5 -11.30 5.94 26.81
N PRO A 6 -10.59 5.86 27.95
CA PRO A 6 -10.18 7.06 28.70
C PRO A 6 -9.22 7.98 27.92
N ASP A 7 -9.47 9.29 27.95
CA ASP A 7 -8.63 10.30 27.29
C ASP A 7 -7.18 10.31 27.79
N ALA A 8 -6.96 9.93 29.05
CA ALA A 8 -5.63 9.82 29.64
C ALA A 8 -4.70 8.84 28.89
N LEU A 9 -5.26 7.81 28.23
CA LEU A 9 -4.48 6.90 27.39
C LEU A 9 -3.90 7.59 26.15
N PHE A 10 -4.54 8.66 25.69
CA PHE A 10 -4.12 9.40 24.50
C PHE A 10 -3.30 10.64 24.84
N PHE A 11 -3.78 11.43 25.80
CA PHE A 11 -3.28 12.77 26.09
C PHE A 11 -2.65 12.92 27.48
N GLY A 12 -2.63 11.85 28.28
CA GLY A 12 -2.13 11.87 29.65
C GLY A 12 -0.64 12.24 29.75
N ASP A 13 -0.30 12.98 30.81
CA ASP A 13 1.07 13.34 31.13
C ASP A 13 1.90 12.13 31.61
N LYS A 14 3.20 12.34 31.84
CA LYS A 14 4.12 11.28 32.28
C LYS A 14 3.77 10.80 33.70
N GLU A 15 3.27 9.59 33.82
CA GLU A 15 3.00 8.92 35.09
C GLU A 15 3.93 7.71 35.28
N PRO A 16 4.46 7.50 36.50
CA PRO A 16 5.23 6.30 36.81
C PRO A 16 4.30 5.09 36.91
N ILE A 17 4.48 4.11 36.03
CA ILE A 17 3.74 2.85 36.02
C ILE A 17 4.74 1.70 36.14
N ASP A 18 4.44 0.74 37.02
CA ASP A 18 5.19 -0.50 37.08
C ASP A 18 4.78 -1.42 35.93
N ILE A 19 5.66 -1.59 34.95
CA ILE A 19 5.42 -2.41 33.75
C ILE A 19 6.12 -3.79 33.83
N SER A 20 6.56 -4.19 35.03
CA SER A 20 7.34 -5.42 35.22
C SER A 20 6.60 -6.68 34.79
N LYS A 21 5.28 -6.68 34.97
CA LYS A 21 4.41 -7.81 34.64
C LYS A 21 4.33 -7.99 33.13
N GLU A 22 4.20 -6.90 32.39
CA GLU A 22 4.11 -6.85 30.94
C GLU A 22 5.45 -7.20 30.27
N LEU A 23 6.57 -6.85 30.91
CA LEU A 23 7.92 -7.19 30.46
C LEU A 23 8.40 -8.59 30.91
N GLY A 24 7.61 -9.32 31.70
CA GLY A 24 7.99 -10.63 32.24
C GLY A 24 9.18 -10.60 33.20
N THR A 25 9.43 -9.46 33.87
CA THR A 25 10.56 -9.30 34.79
C THR A 25 10.12 -9.33 36.25
N THR A 26 10.92 -9.96 37.12
CA THR A 26 10.62 -10.07 38.57
C THR A 26 11.06 -8.85 39.40
N LYS A 27 11.79 -7.90 38.80
CA LYS A 27 12.21 -6.66 39.46
C LYS A 27 11.28 -5.50 39.06
N PRO A 28 10.78 -4.70 40.01
CA PRO A 28 9.93 -3.55 39.71
C PRO A 28 10.63 -2.58 38.77
N LYS A 29 9.99 -2.32 37.63
CA LYS A 29 10.38 -1.37 36.59
C LYS A 29 9.31 -0.30 36.50
N ASN A 30 9.53 0.75 37.29
CA ASN A 30 8.76 1.97 37.19
C ASN A 30 9.22 2.75 35.96
N GLU A 31 8.48 2.65 34.87
CA GLU A 31 8.70 3.45 33.68
C GLU A 31 7.75 4.65 33.68
N LYS A 32 8.24 5.78 33.15
CA LYS A 32 7.39 6.97 32.94
C LYS A 32 6.60 6.78 31.65
N VAL A 33 5.38 6.27 31.78
CA VAL A 33 4.45 6.10 30.66
C VAL A 33 3.72 7.43 30.44
N ARG A 34 3.43 7.77 29.19
CA ARG A 34 2.69 8.98 28.78
C ARG A 34 1.64 8.58 27.76
N GLY A 35 0.65 9.44 27.52
CA GLY A 35 -0.38 9.20 26.52
C GLY A 35 0.20 8.91 25.13
N ILE A 36 -0.48 8.06 24.35
CA ILE A 36 0.02 7.55 23.07
C ILE A 36 0.36 8.67 22.09
N ILE A 37 -0.40 9.76 22.07
CA ILE A 37 -0.14 10.91 21.17
C ILE A 37 1.19 11.58 21.52
N HIS A 38 1.50 11.74 22.81
CA HIS A 38 2.79 12.28 23.24
C HIS A 38 3.96 11.34 22.95
N ILE A 39 3.72 10.03 22.95
CA ILE A 39 4.72 9.03 22.50
C ILE A 39 4.98 9.22 21.02
N LEU A 40 3.94 9.16 20.19
CA LEU A 40 4.04 9.26 18.74
C LEU A 40 4.68 10.61 18.33
N ASN A 41 4.25 11.73 18.91
CA ASN A 41 4.82 13.06 18.64
C ASN A 41 6.31 13.20 19.00
N SER A 42 6.88 12.29 19.79
CA SER A 42 8.32 12.31 20.08
C SER A 42 9.17 11.64 19.02
N TYR A 43 8.55 10.90 18.10
CA TYR A 43 9.23 10.32 16.96
C TYR A 43 9.07 11.23 15.74
N LYS A 44 10.09 11.24 14.88
CA LYS A 44 9.98 11.81 13.54
C LYS A 44 9.48 10.72 12.60
N PHE A 45 8.26 10.87 12.12
CA PHE A 45 7.75 10.00 11.05
C PHE A 45 8.27 10.51 9.72
N THR A 46 8.74 9.59 8.87
CA THR A 46 9.01 9.90 7.48
C THR A 46 7.93 9.33 6.60
N ILE A 47 7.76 10.02 5.49
CA ILE A 47 6.72 9.79 4.52
C ILE A 47 7.23 8.86 3.40
N THR A 48 8.56 8.82 3.22
CA THR A 48 9.23 8.11 2.13
C THR A 48 9.77 6.78 2.62
N GLU A 49 9.21 5.68 2.11
CA GLU A 49 9.88 4.37 2.13
C GLU A 49 11.05 4.33 1.10
N ASN A 50 11.12 5.28 0.16
CA ASN A 50 11.93 5.21 -1.07
C ASN A 50 13.23 6.05 -1.07
N THR A 51 14.08 5.92 -0.05
CA THR A 51 15.50 6.30 -0.19
C THR A 51 16.40 5.09 0.07
N PRO A 52 17.37 4.79 -0.82
CA PRO A 52 18.38 3.74 -0.58
C PRO A 52 19.35 4.09 0.56
N VAL A 53 19.20 5.27 1.16
CA VAL A 53 19.97 5.72 2.32
C VAL A 53 19.08 5.55 3.56
N GLU A 54 19.51 4.70 4.49
CA GLU A 54 18.93 4.61 5.83
C GLU A 54 19.08 5.98 6.52
N GLU A 55 17.97 6.68 6.76
CA GLU A 55 17.96 7.74 7.77
C GLU A 55 17.63 7.09 9.13
N GLU A 56 18.65 6.92 9.99
CA GLU A 56 18.58 6.19 11.27
C GLU A 56 17.57 6.73 12.32
N ILE A 57 16.84 7.82 12.07
CA ILE A 57 15.96 8.46 13.08
C ILE A 57 14.60 8.86 12.48
N ALA A 58 14.06 7.98 11.63
CA ALA A 58 12.81 8.15 10.93
C ALA A 58 11.94 6.90 11.09
N LEU A 59 10.73 7.04 11.64
CA LEU A 59 9.73 5.96 11.60
C LEU A 59 9.11 5.94 10.21
N ASP A 60 9.61 5.07 9.34
CA ASP A 60 8.94 4.73 8.07
C ASP A 60 7.83 3.69 8.30
N PRO A 61 6.85 3.56 7.38
CA PRO A 61 5.78 2.57 7.54
C PRO A 61 6.25 1.11 7.45
N GLU A 62 7.45 0.84 6.91
CA GLU A 62 8.08 -0.49 6.95
C GLU A 62 8.54 -0.85 8.38
N LEU A 63 9.05 0.13 9.13
CA LEU A 63 9.56 -0.02 10.48
C LEU A 63 8.41 -0.29 11.46
N LEU A 64 7.21 0.22 11.19
CA LEU A 64 6.00 -0.26 11.88
C LEU A 64 5.83 -1.77 11.68
N GLY A 65 5.94 -2.27 10.44
CA GLY A 65 5.95 -3.70 10.16
C GLY A 65 7.00 -4.46 10.97
N LYS A 66 8.26 -4.00 10.95
CA LYS A 66 9.36 -4.59 11.71
C LYS A 66 9.11 -4.60 13.22
N VAL A 67 8.63 -3.49 13.79
CA VAL A 67 8.33 -3.36 15.22
C VAL A 67 7.20 -4.30 15.62
N PHE A 68 6.12 -4.35 14.84
CA PHE A 68 5.00 -5.23 15.14
C PHE A 68 5.37 -6.71 14.99
N GLU A 69 6.16 -7.10 14.00
CA GLU A 69 6.66 -8.46 13.86
C GLU A 69 7.57 -8.86 15.03
N ASN A 70 8.40 -7.93 15.51
CA ASN A 70 9.21 -8.14 16.72
C ASN A 70 8.35 -8.29 17.97
N LEU A 71 7.25 -7.53 18.08
CA LEU A 71 6.28 -7.68 19.17
C LEU A 71 5.52 -9.01 19.09
N LEU A 72 5.09 -9.43 17.90
CA LEU A 72 4.48 -10.75 17.66
C LEU A 72 5.43 -11.89 18.01
N ALA A 73 6.73 -11.74 17.70
CA ALA A 73 7.75 -12.71 18.07
C ALA A 73 7.91 -12.88 19.59
N SER A 74 7.56 -11.85 20.37
CA SER A 74 7.63 -11.84 21.83
C SER A 74 6.36 -12.31 22.53
N TYR A 75 5.21 -12.26 21.84
CA TYR A 75 3.90 -12.46 22.46
C TYR A 75 3.14 -13.66 21.85
N ASN A 76 3.40 -14.85 22.38
CA ASN A 76 2.48 -15.97 22.24
C ASN A 76 1.72 -16.15 23.58
N PRO A 77 0.43 -15.74 23.67
CA PRO A 77 -0.31 -15.75 24.92
C PRO A 77 -0.43 -17.15 25.55
N GLU A 78 -0.33 -18.21 24.75
CA GLU A 78 -0.51 -19.59 25.20
C GLU A 78 0.80 -20.27 25.61
N THR A 79 1.94 -19.88 25.04
CA THR A 79 3.18 -20.70 25.16
C THR A 79 4.39 -19.96 25.72
N GLN A 80 4.36 -18.62 25.87
CA GLN A 80 5.49 -17.79 26.35
C GLN A 80 6.85 -18.12 25.68
N THR A 81 6.84 -18.69 24.47
CA THR A 81 8.05 -19.05 23.72
C THR A 81 8.15 -18.19 22.47
N THR A 82 9.38 -17.92 22.02
CA THR A 82 9.69 -17.06 20.89
C THR A 82 9.08 -17.65 19.61
N ALA A 83 8.01 -17.03 19.10
CA ALA A 83 7.12 -17.60 18.07
C ALA A 83 7.76 -17.75 16.67
N ARG A 84 8.93 -17.15 16.42
CA ARG A 84 9.55 -17.03 15.07
C ARG A 84 9.71 -18.36 14.33
N LYS A 85 10.13 -19.43 15.01
CA LYS A 85 10.41 -20.72 14.33
C LYS A 85 9.17 -21.51 13.97
N GLN A 86 8.04 -21.27 14.64
CA GLN A 86 6.80 -22.03 14.41
C GLN A 86 5.87 -21.35 13.42
N THR A 87 5.85 -20.02 13.37
CA THR A 87 4.98 -19.27 12.43
C THR A 87 5.63 -19.01 11.08
N GLY A 88 6.97 -19.12 10.97
CA GLY A 88 7.70 -18.81 9.74
C GLY A 88 7.70 -17.32 9.37
N SER A 89 7.31 -16.45 10.31
CA SER A 89 7.23 -14.99 10.13
C SER A 89 8.64 -14.40 10.08
N PHE A 90 9.25 -14.44 8.90
CA PHE A 90 10.53 -13.80 8.61
C PHE A 90 10.33 -12.63 7.66
N TYR A 91 10.85 -11.48 8.05
CA TYR A 91 10.89 -10.31 7.21
C TYR A 91 11.76 -10.57 5.97
N THR A 92 11.21 -10.31 4.79
CA THR A 92 11.97 -10.36 3.54
C THR A 92 12.78 -9.07 3.39
N PRO A 93 14.13 -9.14 3.25
CA PRO A 93 14.95 -7.95 3.03
C PRO A 93 14.49 -7.16 1.80
N ARG A 94 14.60 -5.83 1.87
CA ARG A 94 14.10 -4.92 0.83
C ARG A 94 14.68 -5.23 -0.55
N GLU A 95 15.97 -5.50 -0.64
CA GLU A 95 16.66 -5.84 -1.89
C GLU A 95 16.06 -7.08 -2.58
N ILE A 96 15.61 -8.06 -1.78
CA ILE A 96 14.94 -9.26 -2.28
C ILE A 96 13.52 -8.93 -2.74
N VAL A 97 12.80 -8.09 -1.99
CA VAL A 97 11.46 -7.62 -2.39
C VAL A 97 11.55 -6.89 -3.73
N ASP A 98 12.44 -5.91 -3.85
CA ASP A 98 12.61 -5.09 -5.05
C ASP A 98 12.97 -5.96 -6.27
N TYR A 99 13.93 -6.87 -6.13
CA TYR A 99 14.31 -7.79 -7.21
C TYR A 99 13.13 -8.66 -7.66
N MET A 100 12.43 -9.29 -6.72
CA MET A 100 11.32 -10.20 -7.03
C MET A 100 10.15 -9.46 -7.67
N VAL A 101 9.86 -8.24 -7.18
CA VAL A 101 8.85 -7.34 -7.76
C VAL A 101 9.21 -6.97 -9.19
N ASP A 102 10.46 -6.56 -9.43
CA ASP A 102 10.93 -6.15 -10.75
C ASP A 102 10.83 -7.29 -11.76
N GLU A 103 11.39 -8.46 -11.44
CA GLU A 103 11.36 -9.61 -12.34
C GLU A 103 9.93 -10.10 -12.61
N SER A 104 9.07 -10.11 -11.59
CA SER A 104 7.66 -10.55 -11.73
C SER A 104 6.86 -9.59 -12.60
N LEU A 105 6.98 -8.28 -12.36
CA LEU A 105 6.27 -7.27 -13.13
C LEU A 105 6.80 -7.16 -14.56
N LYS A 106 8.13 -7.23 -14.78
CA LYS A 106 8.71 -7.26 -16.13
C LYS A 106 8.18 -8.44 -16.93
N ALA A 107 8.16 -9.64 -16.36
CA ALA A 107 7.65 -10.83 -17.04
C ALA A 107 6.16 -10.70 -17.38
N SER A 108 5.35 -10.21 -16.45
CA SER A 108 3.90 -10.04 -16.64
C SER A 108 3.57 -8.94 -17.66
N LEU A 109 4.15 -7.75 -17.49
CA LEU A 109 3.92 -6.61 -18.37
C LEU A 109 4.43 -6.86 -19.77
N SER A 110 5.62 -7.45 -19.94
CA SER A 110 6.14 -7.77 -21.28
C SER A 110 5.18 -8.67 -22.06
N ASN A 111 4.59 -9.66 -21.40
CA ASN A 111 3.62 -10.58 -22.00
C ASN A 111 2.27 -9.90 -22.32
N LEU A 112 1.81 -8.95 -21.50
CA LEU A 112 0.59 -8.19 -21.80
C LEU A 112 0.81 -7.19 -22.94
N VAL A 113 1.96 -6.51 -22.92
CA VAL A 113 2.32 -5.47 -23.87
C VAL A 113 2.63 -6.06 -25.24
N SER A 114 3.30 -7.22 -25.32
CA SER A 114 3.57 -7.91 -26.59
C SER A 114 2.31 -8.32 -27.35
N LYS A 115 1.18 -8.47 -26.65
CA LYS A 115 -0.14 -8.75 -27.26
C LYS A 115 -0.83 -7.49 -27.78
N LYS A 116 -0.37 -6.30 -27.40
CA LYS A 116 -0.99 -5.00 -27.72
C LYS A 116 -0.16 -4.17 -28.71
N ILE A 117 1.14 -4.44 -28.86
CA ILE A 117 2.03 -3.72 -29.79
C ILE A 117 2.24 -4.54 -31.06
N ASP A 118 1.68 -4.07 -32.18
CA ASP A 118 1.98 -4.59 -33.51
C ASP A 118 3.37 -4.10 -33.97
N ASN A 119 4.29 -5.03 -34.28
CA ASN A 119 5.64 -4.79 -34.82
C ASN A 119 6.79 -4.48 -33.85
N ALA A 120 6.67 -4.72 -32.55
CA ALA A 120 7.83 -4.76 -31.64
C ALA A 120 8.32 -6.19 -31.44
N THR A 121 9.64 -6.41 -31.47
CA THR A 121 10.19 -7.74 -31.12
C THR A 121 10.15 -7.94 -29.60
N GLU A 122 10.15 -9.19 -29.14
CA GLU A 122 10.22 -9.49 -27.69
C GLU A 122 11.48 -8.88 -27.05
N ASP A 123 12.60 -8.84 -27.78
CA ASP A 123 13.86 -8.25 -27.31
C ASP A 123 13.79 -6.73 -27.17
N ASP A 124 13.07 -6.04 -28.07
CA ASP A 124 12.85 -4.59 -27.99
C ASP A 124 12.01 -4.24 -26.75
N ILE A 125 10.92 -4.98 -26.53
CA ILE A 125 10.05 -4.80 -25.36
C ILE A 125 10.84 -5.05 -24.09
N LYS A 126 11.61 -6.14 -24.02
CA LYS A 126 12.42 -6.47 -22.85
C LYS A 126 13.44 -5.37 -22.53
N THR A 127 14.15 -4.89 -23.55
CA THR A 127 15.13 -3.81 -23.39
C THR A 127 14.46 -2.51 -22.91
N GLY A 128 13.31 -2.17 -23.49
CA GLY A 128 12.51 -1.02 -23.05
C GLY A 128 12.03 -1.15 -21.60
N MET A 129 11.62 -2.35 -21.18
CA MET A 129 11.18 -2.64 -19.81
C MET A 129 12.36 -2.54 -18.82
N ASP A 130 13.55 -3.02 -19.19
CA ASP A 130 14.73 -2.88 -18.34
C ASP A 130 15.06 -1.40 -18.07
N ILE A 131 15.05 -0.55 -19.10
CA ILE A 131 15.24 0.90 -18.96
C ILE A 131 14.13 1.53 -18.13
N LEU A 132 12.88 1.09 -18.32
CA LEU A 132 11.73 1.63 -17.62
C LEU A 132 11.81 1.36 -16.11
N PHE A 133 12.23 0.17 -15.70
CA PHE A 133 12.30 -0.26 -14.30
C PHE A 133 13.53 0.29 -13.56
N GLU A 134 14.57 0.72 -14.28
CA GLU A 134 15.74 1.38 -13.71
C GLU A 134 15.35 2.70 -13.02
N TYR A 135 15.78 2.86 -11.76
CA TYR A 135 15.72 4.11 -10.99
C TYR A 135 16.75 5.13 -11.48
N THR A 136 16.58 5.58 -12.72
CA THR A 136 17.43 6.59 -13.36
C THR A 136 16.60 7.69 -13.98
N GLU A 137 17.20 8.86 -14.19
CA GLU A 137 16.58 9.99 -14.92
C GLU A 137 16.48 9.75 -16.43
N LYS A 138 16.90 8.57 -16.93
CA LYS A 138 16.77 8.24 -18.35
C LYS A 138 15.31 8.21 -18.74
N GLU A 139 14.97 8.93 -19.81
CA GLU A 139 13.67 8.84 -20.44
C GLU A 139 13.40 7.42 -20.95
N HIS A 140 12.12 7.03 -20.99
CA HIS A 140 11.73 5.75 -21.53
C HIS A 140 11.81 5.74 -23.06
N ALA A 141 12.02 4.55 -23.66
CA ALA A 141 12.13 4.40 -25.11
C ALA A 141 10.77 4.26 -25.84
N PHE A 142 9.66 4.17 -25.10
CA PHE A 142 8.33 3.90 -25.66
C PHE A 142 7.70 5.12 -26.35
N THR A 143 7.03 4.88 -27.48
CA THR A 143 6.20 5.84 -28.20
C THR A 143 4.88 6.10 -27.46
N ASP A 144 4.17 7.18 -27.80
CA ASP A 144 2.90 7.56 -27.14
C ASP A 144 1.82 6.46 -27.19
N ASN A 145 1.75 5.71 -28.30
CA ASN A 145 0.84 4.58 -28.46
C ASN A 145 1.25 3.40 -27.56
N GLU A 146 2.54 3.08 -27.49
CA GLU A 146 3.07 2.03 -26.62
C GLU A 146 2.91 2.39 -25.15
N VAL A 147 3.11 3.65 -24.77
CA VAL A 147 2.80 4.15 -23.41
C VAL A 147 1.33 3.90 -23.09
N SER A 148 0.42 4.21 -24.01
CA SER A 148 -1.02 3.98 -23.80
C SER A 148 -1.34 2.49 -23.61
N ASN A 149 -0.67 1.62 -24.36
CA ASN A 149 -0.77 0.16 -24.19
C ASN A 149 -0.21 -0.33 -22.84
N ILE A 150 0.90 0.24 -22.37
CA ILE A 150 1.50 -0.09 -21.06
C ILE A 150 0.61 0.37 -19.92
N VAL A 151 0.09 1.61 -19.98
CA VAL A 151 -0.88 2.16 -19.01
C VAL A 151 -2.12 1.25 -18.94
N GLU A 152 -2.65 0.83 -20.09
CA GLU A 152 -3.77 -0.11 -20.13
C GLU A 152 -3.39 -1.47 -19.52
N ALA A 153 -2.23 -2.03 -19.87
CA ALA A 153 -1.75 -3.30 -19.32
C ALA A 153 -1.60 -3.24 -17.79
N ILE A 154 -1.02 -2.17 -17.24
CA ILE A 154 -0.91 -1.97 -15.78
C ILE A 154 -2.29 -1.98 -15.13
N SER A 155 -3.27 -1.31 -15.73
CA SER A 155 -4.64 -1.26 -15.20
C SER A 155 -5.38 -2.60 -15.25
N GLU A 156 -4.93 -3.55 -16.07
CA GLU A 156 -5.49 -4.90 -16.19
C GLU A 156 -4.84 -5.91 -15.21
N LEU A 157 -3.70 -5.56 -14.60
CA LEU A 157 -2.99 -6.45 -13.69
C LEU A 157 -3.84 -6.81 -12.46
N LYS A 158 -3.75 -8.10 -12.09
CA LYS A 158 -4.25 -8.67 -10.84
C LYS A 158 -3.10 -9.41 -10.18
N ILE A 159 -2.72 -8.97 -8.99
CA ILE A 159 -1.52 -9.40 -8.28
C ILE A 159 -1.98 -9.94 -6.93
N LEU A 160 -1.59 -11.17 -6.62
CA LEU A 160 -1.97 -11.86 -5.39
C LEU A 160 -0.72 -12.33 -4.67
N ASP A 161 -0.57 -11.93 -3.42
CA ASP A 161 0.40 -12.53 -2.49
C ASP A 161 -0.35 -13.43 -1.48
N PRO A 162 -0.22 -14.77 -1.56
CA PRO A 162 -0.96 -15.73 -0.73
C PRO A 162 -0.37 -15.93 0.68
N ALA A 163 0.72 -15.26 1.02
CA ALA A 163 1.32 -15.27 2.36
C ALA A 163 1.96 -13.90 2.62
N CYS A 164 1.13 -12.85 2.56
CA CYS A 164 1.62 -11.49 2.39
C CYS A 164 2.26 -10.89 3.63
N GLY A 165 2.11 -11.52 4.80
CA GLY A 165 2.64 -11.02 6.06
C GLY A 165 2.22 -9.57 6.31
N SER A 166 3.18 -8.73 6.68
CA SER A 166 3.00 -7.29 6.89
C SER A 166 2.90 -6.47 5.58
N GLY A 167 2.77 -7.14 4.42
CA GLY A 167 2.52 -6.52 3.13
C GLY A 167 3.78 -6.05 2.39
N ALA A 168 4.95 -6.65 2.62
CA ALA A 168 6.20 -6.25 1.98
C ALA A 168 6.15 -6.31 0.44
N PHE A 169 5.79 -7.45 -0.16
CA PHE A 169 5.67 -7.56 -1.61
C PHE A 169 4.51 -6.73 -2.18
N PRO A 170 3.28 -6.75 -1.63
CA PRO A 170 2.20 -5.87 -2.09
C PRO A 170 2.57 -4.38 -2.11
N MET A 171 3.28 -3.89 -1.07
CA MET A 171 3.77 -2.51 -1.02
C MET A 171 4.86 -2.25 -2.07
N GLY A 172 5.81 -3.17 -2.24
CA GLY A 172 6.83 -3.07 -3.29
C GLY A 172 6.22 -2.99 -4.69
N ILE A 173 5.21 -3.82 -4.96
CA ILE A 173 4.42 -3.78 -6.19
C ILE A 173 3.75 -2.41 -6.38
N LEU A 174 3.06 -1.90 -5.35
CA LEU A 174 2.41 -0.59 -5.41
C LEU A 174 3.43 0.50 -5.79
N HIS A 175 4.56 0.55 -5.08
CA HIS A 175 5.59 1.56 -5.31
C HIS A 175 6.21 1.46 -6.69
N LYS A 176 6.50 0.24 -7.17
CA LYS A 176 7.07 0.03 -8.51
C LYS A 176 6.08 0.43 -9.61
N LEU A 177 4.80 0.07 -9.47
CA LEU A 177 3.77 0.46 -10.44
C LEU A 177 3.55 1.98 -10.47
N VAL A 178 3.51 2.64 -9.30
CA VAL A 178 3.44 4.11 -9.24
C VAL A 178 4.67 4.73 -9.88
N PHE A 179 5.87 4.26 -9.57
CA PHE A 179 7.12 4.73 -10.18
C PHE A 179 7.07 4.63 -11.72
N ILE A 180 6.64 3.48 -12.25
CA ILE A 180 6.51 3.27 -13.69
C ILE A 180 5.51 4.25 -14.31
N LEU A 181 4.33 4.40 -13.70
CA LEU A 181 3.30 5.34 -14.16
C LEU A 181 3.80 6.79 -14.13
N THR A 182 4.52 7.19 -13.08
CA THR A 182 5.17 8.50 -12.99
C THR A 182 6.17 8.72 -14.13
N LYS A 183 6.93 7.68 -14.48
CA LYS A 183 7.96 7.76 -15.53
C LYS A 183 7.37 7.86 -16.93
N ILE A 184 6.26 7.18 -17.22
CA ILE A 184 5.64 7.14 -18.57
C ILE A 184 4.48 8.12 -18.79
N ASP A 185 3.83 8.56 -17.72
CA ASP A 185 2.63 9.41 -17.76
C ASP A 185 2.68 10.42 -16.61
N GLY A 186 3.79 11.15 -16.48
CA GLY A 186 4.09 12.00 -15.32
C GLY A 186 3.01 13.02 -14.96
N ASP A 187 2.26 13.52 -15.94
CA ASP A 187 1.14 14.46 -15.74
C ASP A 187 -0.23 13.78 -15.53
N ASN A 188 -0.26 12.45 -15.44
CA ASN A 188 -1.43 11.61 -15.20
C ASN A 188 -2.52 11.66 -16.27
N LYS A 189 -2.25 12.23 -17.45
CA LYS A 189 -3.31 12.42 -18.45
C LYS A 189 -3.88 11.10 -18.93
N LYS A 190 -3.03 10.14 -19.29
CA LYS A 190 -3.48 8.86 -19.86
C LYS A 190 -4.13 8.00 -18.79
N TRP A 191 -3.56 7.94 -17.59
CA TRP A 191 -4.09 7.16 -16.49
C TRP A 191 -5.46 7.67 -16.03
N ARG A 192 -5.61 8.99 -15.86
CA ARG A 192 -6.88 9.62 -15.48
C ARG A 192 -7.98 9.37 -16.53
N GLU A 193 -7.65 9.53 -17.80
CA GLU A 193 -8.60 9.31 -18.90
C GLU A 193 -9.05 7.85 -18.97
N LEU A 194 -8.12 6.91 -18.84
CA LEU A 194 -8.43 5.47 -18.84
C LEU A 194 -9.40 5.10 -17.70
N GLN A 195 -9.20 5.63 -16.50
CA GLN A 195 -10.09 5.38 -15.37
C GLN A 195 -11.49 5.96 -15.58
N LYS A 196 -11.59 7.17 -16.12
CA LYS A 196 -12.88 7.78 -16.50
C LYS A 196 -13.62 6.89 -17.50
N GLN A 197 -12.94 6.45 -18.55
CA GLN A 197 -13.52 5.58 -19.58
C GLN A 197 -13.99 4.23 -18.99
N ARG A 198 -13.23 3.66 -18.07
CA ARG A 198 -13.61 2.41 -17.37
C ARG A 198 -14.84 2.60 -16.50
N ALA A 199 -14.91 3.66 -15.70
CA ALA A 199 -16.08 3.97 -14.88
C ALA A 199 -17.35 4.16 -15.75
N ILE A 200 -17.21 4.81 -16.90
CA ILE A 200 -18.30 4.94 -17.88
C ILE A 200 -18.71 3.55 -18.41
N LYS A 201 -17.76 2.75 -18.88
CA LYS A 201 -18.04 1.43 -19.46
C LYS A 201 -18.66 0.45 -18.46
N GLU A 202 -18.23 0.45 -17.21
CA GLU A 202 -18.78 -0.39 -16.15
C GLU A 202 -20.22 -0.01 -15.82
N THR A 203 -20.50 1.29 -15.70
CA THR A 203 -21.88 1.77 -15.47
C THR A 203 -22.79 1.52 -16.68
N GLU A 204 -22.28 1.54 -17.91
CA GLU A 204 -23.05 1.16 -19.12
C GLU A 204 -23.36 -0.34 -19.18
N LYS A 205 -22.42 -1.19 -18.76
CA LYS A 205 -22.61 -2.65 -18.75
C LYS A 205 -23.53 -3.13 -17.64
N ALA A 206 -23.51 -2.46 -16.48
CA ALA A 206 -24.30 -2.86 -15.32
C ALA A 206 -25.81 -2.71 -15.58
N TYR A 207 -26.25 -1.71 -16.35
CA TYR A 207 -27.67 -1.49 -16.65
C TYR A 207 -27.91 -0.80 -18.00
N SER A 208 -28.76 -1.39 -18.84
CA SER A 208 -29.46 -0.64 -19.87
C SER A 208 -30.51 0.26 -19.20
N VAL A 209 -30.14 1.53 -18.98
CA VAL A 209 -30.93 2.62 -18.35
C VAL A 209 -30.94 2.62 -16.80
N GLY A 210 -30.29 3.63 -16.20
CA GLY A 210 -30.27 3.96 -14.76
C GLY A 210 -28.92 3.62 -14.12
N ASP A 211 -28.12 4.53 -13.59
CA ASP A 211 -28.41 5.76 -12.87
C ASP A 211 -27.38 6.85 -13.24
N LYS A 212 -27.84 7.97 -13.81
CA LYS A 212 -26.93 9.08 -14.18
C LYS A 212 -26.20 9.65 -12.96
N GLU A 213 -26.83 9.56 -11.79
CA GLU A 213 -26.28 10.08 -10.53
C GLU A 213 -25.12 9.22 -10.03
N GLU A 214 -25.21 7.88 -10.06
CA GLU A 214 -24.09 7.00 -9.67
C GLU A 214 -22.88 7.21 -10.59
N ARG A 215 -23.11 7.33 -11.90
CA ARG A 215 -22.03 7.66 -12.86
C ARG A 215 -21.43 9.03 -12.56
N HIS A 216 -22.26 10.04 -12.32
CA HIS A 216 -21.79 11.39 -12.00
C HIS A 216 -20.96 11.39 -10.71
N GLN A 217 -21.41 10.67 -9.69
CA GLN A 217 -20.71 10.55 -8.41
C GLN A 217 -19.35 9.85 -8.56
N ARG A 218 -19.27 8.72 -9.29
CA ARG A 218 -17.97 8.07 -9.55
C ARG A 218 -17.01 8.95 -10.36
N LEU A 219 -17.52 9.63 -11.39
CA LEU A 219 -16.70 10.55 -12.17
C LEU A 219 -16.18 11.70 -11.31
N LYS A 220 -17.02 12.23 -10.42
CA LYS A 220 -16.65 13.27 -9.47
C LYS A 220 -15.59 12.78 -8.47
N GLU A 221 -15.74 11.57 -7.93
CA GLU A 221 -14.74 10.96 -7.03
C GLU A 221 -13.38 10.79 -7.71
N ILE A 222 -13.38 10.33 -8.96
CA ILE A 222 -12.16 10.27 -9.78
C ILE A 222 -11.58 11.68 -9.94
N GLU A 223 -12.39 12.67 -10.34
CA GLU A 223 -11.91 14.05 -10.52
C GLU A 223 -11.32 14.63 -9.23
N GLU A 224 -12.00 14.48 -8.10
CA GLU A 224 -11.53 14.93 -6.78
C GLU A 224 -10.21 14.25 -6.39
N ALA A 225 -10.06 12.95 -6.67
CA ALA A 225 -8.83 12.21 -6.40
C ALA A 225 -7.62 12.71 -7.22
N PHE A 226 -7.83 13.25 -8.42
CA PHE A 226 -6.75 13.76 -9.28
C PHE A 226 -6.52 15.27 -9.19
N ASP A 227 -7.57 16.06 -8.93
CA ASP A 227 -7.49 17.53 -9.00
C ASP A 227 -7.05 18.17 -7.68
N PHE A 228 -7.37 17.53 -6.54
CA PHE A 228 -7.08 18.11 -5.22
C PHE A 228 -5.86 17.50 -4.54
N ASN A 229 -5.52 16.26 -4.85
CA ASN A 229 -4.41 15.53 -4.24
C ASN A 229 -3.18 15.51 -5.14
N THR A 230 -2.07 15.00 -4.62
CA THR A 230 -0.89 14.75 -5.46
C THR A 230 -1.23 13.81 -6.61
N SER A 231 -0.45 13.88 -7.69
CA SER A 231 -0.59 12.97 -8.84
C SER A 231 -0.62 11.49 -8.41
N ASP A 232 0.08 11.14 -7.34
CA ASP A 232 0.25 9.75 -6.95
C ASP A 232 -0.96 9.20 -6.18
N TYR A 233 -1.76 10.04 -5.53
CA TYR A 233 -2.96 9.58 -4.81
C TYR A 233 -3.92 8.80 -5.72
N GLY A 234 -4.30 9.38 -6.86
CA GLY A 234 -5.23 8.75 -7.81
C GLY A 234 -4.67 7.47 -8.45
N ARG A 235 -3.35 7.37 -8.63
CA ARG A 235 -2.67 6.15 -9.07
C ARG A 235 -2.75 5.07 -7.98
N LYS A 236 -2.33 5.41 -6.76
CA LYS A 236 -2.30 4.49 -5.62
C LYS A 236 -3.69 3.96 -5.30
N LEU A 237 -4.68 4.85 -5.19
CA LEU A 237 -6.05 4.48 -4.84
C LEU A 237 -6.57 3.38 -5.77
N PHE A 238 -6.44 3.59 -7.08
CA PHE A 238 -6.88 2.60 -8.06
C PHE A 238 -6.11 1.29 -8.00
N LEU A 239 -4.79 1.34 -7.91
CA LEU A 239 -3.96 0.12 -7.86
C LEU A 239 -4.29 -0.71 -6.61
N ILE A 240 -4.52 -0.07 -5.47
CA ILE A 240 -4.90 -0.72 -4.22
C ILE A 240 -6.30 -1.33 -4.33
N GLU A 241 -7.26 -0.61 -4.90
CA GLU A 241 -8.64 -1.10 -5.00
C GLU A 241 -8.82 -2.17 -6.08
N ASN A 242 -8.00 -2.15 -7.13
CA ASN A 242 -8.28 -2.94 -8.33
C ASN A 242 -7.19 -3.94 -8.70
N SER A 243 -5.95 -3.76 -8.27
CA SER A 243 -4.84 -4.58 -8.78
C SER A 243 -4.17 -5.44 -7.74
N ILE A 244 -4.13 -5.01 -6.47
CA ILE A 244 -3.28 -5.63 -5.45
C ILE A 244 -4.13 -6.35 -4.40
N TYR A 245 -3.81 -7.62 -4.17
CA TYR A 245 -4.50 -8.51 -3.25
C TYR A 245 -3.49 -9.27 -2.39
N GLY A 246 -3.86 -9.52 -1.13
CA GLY A 246 -3.02 -10.28 -0.21
C GLY A 246 -3.83 -11.15 0.73
N VAL A 247 -3.27 -12.30 1.09
CA VAL A 247 -3.84 -13.20 2.09
C VAL A 247 -2.74 -13.58 3.05
N ASP A 248 -3.08 -13.63 4.34
CA ASP A 248 -2.19 -14.19 5.36
C ASP A 248 -2.99 -14.92 6.43
N ILE A 249 -2.40 -15.97 7.01
CA ILE A 249 -3.05 -16.75 8.08
C ILE A 249 -3.13 -15.95 9.39
N GLN A 250 -2.24 -14.98 9.61
CA GLN A 250 -2.19 -14.18 10.83
C GLN A 250 -3.02 -12.90 10.67
N PRO A 251 -4.13 -12.72 11.42
CA PRO A 251 -4.97 -11.53 11.30
C PRO A 251 -4.22 -10.23 11.57
N ILE A 252 -3.27 -10.24 12.50
CA ILE A 252 -2.48 -9.05 12.85
C ILE A 252 -1.59 -8.61 11.68
N ALA A 253 -1.01 -9.56 10.93
CA ALA A 253 -0.19 -9.26 9.76
C ALA A 253 -1.01 -8.56 8.67
N VAL A 254 -2.22 -9.07 8.40
CA VAL A 254 -3.20 -8.46 7.50
C VAL A 254 -3.57 -7.04 7.93
N GLN A 255 -3.80 -6.80 9.23
CA GLN A 255 -4.10 -5.45 9.73
C GLN A 255 -2.93 -4.48 9.54
N ILE A 256 -1.69 -4.95 9.71
CA ILE A 256 -0.49 -4.15 9.46
C ILE A 256 -0.37 -3.82 7.97
N ALA A 257 -0.60 -4.80 7.08
CA ALA A 257 -0.61 -4.56 5.64
C ALA A 257 -1.64 -3.47 5.28
N LYS A 258 -2.88 -3.60 5.76
CA LYS A 258 -3.94 -2.59 5.57
C LYS A 258 -3.52 -1.20 6.06
N LEU A 259 -2.94 -1.12 7.27
CA LEU A 259 -2.46 0.13 7.84
C LEU A 259 -1.38 0.78 6.95
N ARG A 260 -0.43 0.00 6.42
CA ARG A 260 0.61 0.52 5.52
C ARG A 260 0.02 1.09 4.24
N PHE A 261 -0.95 0.41 3.63
CA PHE A 261 -1.67 0.95 2.47
C PHE A 261 -2.42 2.25 2.79
N PHE A 262 -3.07 2.33 3.96
CA PHE A 262 -3.72 3.57 4.39
C PHE A 262 -2.75 4.72 4.60
N ILE A 263 -1.60 4.48 5.25
CA ILE A 263 -0.57 5.50 5.43
C ILE A 263 -0.06 5.97 4.07
N SER A 264 0.22 5.04 3.14
CA SER A 264 0.69 5.35 1.78
C SER A 264 -0.29 6.24 0.99
N LEU A 265 -1.60 6.12 1.25
CA LEU A 265 -2.64 6.96 0.66
C LEU A 265 -2.77 8.33 1.36
N ILE A 266 -2.83 8.35 2.69
CA ILE A 266 -3.02 9.60 3.47
C ILE A 266 -1.92 10.60 3.19
N VAL A 267 -0.69 10.10 3.09
CA VAL A 267 0.52 10.87 2.78
C VAL A 267 0.38 11.74 1.53
N ASP A 268 -0.36 11.24 0.53
CA ASP A 268 -0.52 11.89 -0.78
C ASP A 268 -1.74 12.83 -0.83
N GLN A 269 -2.50 12.93 0.27
CA GLN A 269 -3.65 13.81 0.37
C GLN A 269 -3.26 15.21 0.84
N ASN A 270 -3.78 16.22 0.14
CA ASN A 270 -3.61 17.61 0.56
C ASN A 270 -4.69 17.99 1.60
N THR A 271 -4.37 18.98 2.44
CA THR A 271 -5.33 19.54 3.41
C THR A 271 -5.79 20.93 2.97
N ASP A 272 -7.07 21.24 3.18
CA ASP A 272 -7.68 22.55 2.95
C ASP A 272 -8.61 22.88 4.12
N GLU A 273 -8.20 23.86 4.93
CA GLU A 273 -8.92 24.32 6.13
C GLU A 273 -10.33 24.83 5.83
N ASN A 274 -10.62 25.20 4.57
CA ASN A 274 -11.93 25.72 4.17
C ASN A 274 -12.94 24.63 3.80
N LYS A 275 -12.51 23.36 3.73
CA LYS A 275 -13.36 22.22 3.40
C LYS A 275 -13.72 21.42 4.65
N GLU A 276 -14.87 20.75 4.59
CA GLU A 276 -15.23 19.75 5.60
C GLU A 276 -14.16 18.65 5.67
N ASN A 277 -13.86 18.18 6.89
CA ASN A 277 -12.81 17.19 7.15
C ASN A 277 -11.43 17.60 6.56
N LEU A 278 -11.15 18.91 6.46
CA LEU A 278 -9.94 19.44 5.84
C LEU A 278 -9.76 19.04 4.37
N GLY A 279 -10.83 18.64 3.67
CA GLY A 279 -10.75 18.12 2.30
C GLY A 279 -10.14 16.71 2.19
N ILE A 280 -9.90 16.03 3.31
CA ILE A 280 -9.39 14.65 3.33
C ILE A 280 -10.50 13.69 2.92
N LEU A 281 -10.24 12.92 1.87
CA LEU A 281 -11.11 11.88 1.35
C LEU A 281 -11.14 10.66 2.28
N PRO A 282 -12.30 10.00 2.43
CA PRO A 282 -12.41 8.74 3.16
C PRO A 282 -11.45 7.67 2.61
N LEU A 283 -10.90 6.84 3.51
CA LEU A 283 -10.05 5.72 3.13
C LEU A 283 -10.87 4.61 2.45
N PRO A 284 -10.28 3.90 1.46
CA PRO A 284 -10.96 2.84 0.76
C PRO A 284 -11.23 1.63 1.67
N ASN A 285 -12.19 0.80 1.30
CA ASN A 285 -12.44 -0.45 2.02
C ASN A 285 -11.48 -1.55 1.55
N LEU A 286 -10.54 -1.95 2.43
CA LEU A 286 -9.54 -2.98 2.14
C LEU A 286 -9.93 -4.40 2.60
N GLU A 287 -11.13 -4.61 3.13
CA GLU A 287 -11.55 -5.91 3.69
C GLU A 287 -11.55 -7.04 2.65
N THR A 288 -11.85 -6.73 1.39
CA THR A 288 -11.83 -7.71 0.29
C THR A 288 -10.50 -7.78 -0.44
N LYS A 289 -9.52 -6.93 -0.08
CA LYS A 289 -8.20 -6.87 -0.70
C LYS A 289 -7.16 -7.62 0.12
N PHE A 290 -7.23 -7.46 1.44
CA PHE A 290 -6.36 -8.11 2.39
C PHE A 290 -7.19 -8.95 3.36
N VAL A 291 -7.08 -10.28 3.22
CA VAL A 291 -7.94 -11.23 3.92
C VAL A 291 -7.12 -12.07 4.88
N ALA A 292 -7.61 -12.24 6.11
CA ALA A 292 -7.04 -13.17 7.06
C ALA A 292 -7.62 -14.57 6.81
N ALA A 293 -6.87 -15.44 6.14
CA ALA A 293 -7.32 -16.78 5.78
C ALA A 293 -6.14 -17.74 5.57
N ASN A 294 -6.44 -19.04 5.63
CA ASN A 294 -5.48 -20.07 5.24
C ASN A 294 -5.57 -20.29 3.72
N THR A 295 -4.54 -19.94 2.97
CA THR A 295 -4.51 -20.08 1.51
C THR A 295 -4.43 -21.52 1.01
N LEU A 296 -4.15 -22.49 1.89
CA LEU A 296 -4.11 -23.91 1.56
C LEU A 296 -5.46 -24.62 1.73
N ILE A 297 -6.45 -23.97 2.35
CA ILE A 297 -7.77 -24.55 2.64
C ILE A 297 -8.84 -23.67 1.99
N GLY A 298 -9.80 -24.29 1.31
CA GLY A 298 -10.95 -23.58 0.76
C GLY A 298 -11.79 -22.93 1.85
N VAL A 299 -12.40 -21.79 1.55
CA VAL A 299 -13.41 -21.19 2.43
C VAL A 299 -14.66 -22.06 2.32
N GLU A 300 -15.08 -22.69 3.41
CA GLU A 300 -16.38 -23.39 3.50
C GLU A 300 -17.57 -22.42 3.48
#